data_AF-A0A380V9A6-F1
#
_entry.id   AF-A0A380V9A6-F1
#
_cell.length_a   1.000
_cell.length_b   1.000
_cell.length_c   1.000
_cell.angle_alpha   90.00
_cell.angle_beta   90.00
_cell.angle_gamma   90.00
#
_symmetry.space_group_name_H-M   'P 1'
#
loop_
_entity.id
_entity.type
_entity.pdbx_description
1 polymer ?
#
loop_
_entity_poly.entity_id
_entity_poly.type
_entity_poly.pdbx_seq_one_letter_code
_entity_poly.pdbx_strand_id
1 'polypeptide(L)' 'MKNFIIVDPFSTGALLAPEISKKGHYVYSVLSNNHIPDFYKSSYTGEVFCNSSIMTIDKAKKKIKVY' A
#
# COMPACT_ATOMS: atom_id res chain seq x y z
N MET A 1 -7.26 -6.97 -14.85
CA MET A 1 -7.02 -5.94 -13.82
C MET A 1 -7.52 -6.45 -12.47
N LYS A 2 -6.72 -6.37 -11.40
CA LYS A 2 -7.04 -6.90 -10.06
C LYS A 2 -6.55 -5.93 -8.98
N ASN A 3 -7.12 -6.01 -7.79
CA ASN A 3 -6.70 -5.23 -6.63
C ASN A 3 -5.69 -6.03 -5.80
N PHE A 4 -4.55 -5.42 -5.47
CA PHE A 4 -3.56 -5.96 -4.55
C PHE A 4 -3.43 -5.04 -3.33
N ILE A 5 -3.31 -5.66 -2.15
CA ILE A 5 -3.03 -4.95 -0.91
C ILE A 5 -1.63 -5.34 -0.48
N ILE A 6 -0.78 -4.33 -0.30
CA ILE A 6 0.55 -4.47 0.29
C ILE A 6 0.48 -3.90 1.69
N VAL A 7 0.67 -4.78 2.66
CA VAL A 7 0.73 -4.43 4.08
C VAL A 7 2.16 -4.04 4.43
N ASP A 8 2.32 -2.94 5.17
CA ASP A 8 3.59 -2.37 5.60
C ASP A 8 4.57 -2.20 4.42
N PRO A 9 4.28 -1.28 3.48
CA PRO A 9 4.87 -1.24 2.14
C PRO A 9 6.33 -0.77 2.11
N PHE A 10 7.04 -0.74 3.24
CA PHE A 10 8.31 -0.02 3.38
C PHE A 10 9.55 -0.79 2.89
N SER A 11 9.43 -2.09 2.69
CA SER A 11 10.54 -2.97 2.27
C SER A 11 10.18 -3.69 0.97
N THR A 12 10.02 -5.02 0.99
CA THR A 12 9.64 -5.83 -0.18
C THR A 12 8.40 -5.29 -0.90
N GLY A 13 7.45 -4.72 -0.14
CA GLY A 13 6.28 -4.05 -0.68
C GLY A 13 6.60 -2.90 -1.64
N ALA A 14 7.59 -2.06 -1.31
CA ALA A 14 8.04 -0.95 -2.15
C ALA A 14 8.69 -1.45 -3.45
N LEU A 15 9.34 -2.61 -3.42
CA LEU A 15 9.96 -3.23 -4.60
C LEU A 15 8.93 -3.91 -5.50
N LEU A 16 7.90 -4.54 -4.93
CA LEU A 16 6.90 -5.28 -5.68
C LEU A 16 5.78 -4.39 -6.24
N ALA A 17 5.43 -3.30 -5.56
CA ALA A 17 4.35 -2.42 -5.98
C ALA A 17 4.51 -1.87 -7.43
N PRO A 18 5.69 -1.38 -7.85
CA PRO A 18 5.90 -0.93 -9.23
C PRO A 18 5.70 -2.06 -10.25
N GLU A 19 6.20 -3.26 -9.95
CA GLU A 19 6.12 -4.41 -10.87
C GLU A 19 4.69 -4.93 -11.03
N ILE A 20 3.90 -4.91 -9.96
CA ILE A 20 2.48 -5.25 -9.99
C ILE A 20 1.69 -4.16 -10.75
N SER A 21 2.00 -2.88 -10.51
CA SER A 21 1.33 -1.74 -11.15
C SER A 21 1.61 -1.70 -12.66
N LYS A 22 2.86 -1.91 -13.10
CA LYS A 22 3.27 -2.01 -14.52
C LYS A 22 2.50 -3.10 -15.30
N LYS A 23 2.02 -4.13 -14.61
CA LYS A 23 1.18 -5.20 -15.19
C LYS A 23 -0.31 -4.82 -15.31
N GLY A 24 -0.67 -3.57 -15.04
CA GLY A 24 -2.04 -3.08 -15.14
C GLY A 24 -2.95 -3.51 -13.97
N HIS A 25 -2.37 -3.68 -12.78
CA HIS A 25 -3.11 -3.97 -11.55
C HIS A 25 -3.16 -2.75 -10.63
N TYR A 26 -4.19 -2.66 -9.80
CA TYR A 26 -4.30 -1.63 -8.78
C TYR A 26 -3.61 -2.10 -7.50
N VAL A 27 -2.74 -1.26 -6.94
CA VAL A 27 -1.97 -1.58 -5.74
C VAL A 27 -2.30 -0.57 -4.66
N TYR A 28 -2.66 -1.07 -3.47
CA TYR A 28 -3.00 -0.26 -2.31
C TYR A 28 -2.04 -0.54 -1.17
N SER A 29 -1.61 0.50 -0.47
CA SER A 29 -0.77 0.38 0.73
C SER A 29 -1.61 0.48 2.01
N VAL A 30 -1.34 -0.43 2.95
CA VAL A 30 -2.05 -0.51 4.23
C VAL A 30 -1.05 -0.72 5.37
N LEU A 31 -1.31 -0.13 6.54
CA LEU A 31 -0.58 -0.45 7.76
C LEU A 31 -1.23 -1.58 8.51
N SER A 32 -0.42 -2.54 8.95
CA SER A 32 -0.86 -3.53 9.94
C SER A 32 -1.09 -2.90 11.31
N ASN A 33 -0.30 -1.87 11.65
CA ASN A 33 -0.34 -1.18 12.94
C ASN A 33 -0.17 0.34 12.77
N ASN A 34 -0.90 1.11 13.57
CA ASN A 34 -0.80 2.57 13.59
C ASN A 34 0.52 3.06 14.22
N HIS A 35 1.18 2.21 15.00
CA HIS A 35 2.48 2.50 15.62
C HIS A 35 3.61 1.87 14.81
N ILE A 36 4.13 2.65 13.86
CA ILE A 36 5.33 2.31 13.08
C ILE A 36 6.45 3.32 13.38
N PRO A 37 7.72 2.88 13.41
CA PRO A 37 8.88 3.76 13.56
C PRO A 37 8.89 4.87 12.50
N ASP A 38 9.32 6.08 12.90
CA ASP A 38 9.31 7.24 12.01
C ASP A 38 10.24 7.09 10.80
N PHE A 39 11.31 6.30 10.93
CA PHE A 39 12.18 5.92 9.82
C PHE A 39 11.41 5.31 8.65
N TYR A 40 10.44 4.43 8.91
CA TYR A 40 9.63 3.84 7.85
C TYR A 40 8.60 4.82 7.29
N LYS A 41 8.04 5.69 8.14
CA LYS A 41 7.11 6.73 7.67
C LYS A 41 7.80 7.69 6.71
N SER A 42 9.02 8.11 7.01
CA SER A 42 9.76 9.06 6.18
C SER A 42 10.24 8.46 4.86
N SER A 43 10.38 7.13 4.77
CA SER A 43 10.78 6.46 3.53
C SER A 43 9.61 6.17 2.57
N TYR A 44 8.36 6.45 2.96
CA TYR A 44 7.20 6.19 2.12
C TYR A 44 6.91 7.33 1.15
N THR A 45 6.94 7.04 -0.15
CA THR A 45 6.70 8.03 -1.22
C THR A 45 5.29 7.99 -1.80
N GLY A 46 4.59 6.85 -1.72
CA GLY A 46 3.24 6.68 -2.27
C GLY A 46 3.13 6.63 -3.80
N GLU A 47 4.22 6.84 -4.53
CA GLU A 47 4.25 7.11 -5.98
C GLU A 47 3.63 6.01 -6.86
N VAL A 48 3.56 4.77 -6.38
CA VAL A 48 3.04 3.61 -7.12
C VAL A 48 1.74 3.05 -6.56
N PHE A 49 1.19 3.67 -5.51
CA PHE A 49 -0.02 3.22 -4.86
C PHE A 49 -1.23 4.06 -5.28
N CYS A 50 -2.38 3.42 -5.44
CA CYS A 50 -3.64 4.11 -5.75
C CYS A 50 -4.09 5.05 -4.62
N ASN A 51 -3.62 4.82 -3.40
CA ASN A 51 -3.84 5.71 -2.27
C ASN A 51 -2.62 6.63 -2.05
N SER A 52 -2.87 7.94 -2.16
CA SER A 52 -1.85 8.99 -1.99
C SER A 52 -1.20 8.98 -0.61
N SER A 53 -1.91 8.50 0.41
CA SER A 53 -1.38 8.25 1.75
C SER A 53 -1.70 6.84 2.21
N ILE A 54 -0.78 6.24 2.96
CA ILE A 54 -0.95 4.94 3.59
C ILE A 54 -2.27 4.88 4.37
N MET A 55 -3.05 3.81 4.14
CA MET A 55 -4.32 3.60 4.85
C MET A 55 -4.15 2.72 6.09
N THR A 56 -5.01 2.90 7.07
CA THR A 56 -5.20 1.91 8.15
C THR A 56 -6.07 0.75 7.66
N ILE A 57 -6.01 -0.41 8.33
CA ILE A 57 -6.86 -1.57 8.00
C ILE A 57 -8.35 -1.18 7.96
N ASP A 58 -8.83 -0.41 8.93
CA ASP A 58 -10.25 -0.03 9.01
C ASP A 58 -10.69 0.86 7.85
N LYS A 59 -9.79 1.75 7.37
CA LYS A 59 -10.05 2.55 6.17
C LYS A 59 -10.02 1.68 4.92
N ALA A 60 -9.09 0.74 4.83
CA ALA A 60 -8.96 -0.18 3.71
C ALA A 60 -10.23 -1.04 3.54
N LYS A 61 -10.76 -1.61 4.63
CA LYS A 61 -12.01 -2.40 4.64
C LYS A 61 -13.22 -1.64 4.07
N LYS A 62 -13.27 -0.33 4.24
CA LYS A 62 -14.38 0.52 3.76
C LYS A 62 -14.21 0.96 2.30
N LYS A 63 -12.97 1.14 1.84
CA LYS A 63 -12.66 1.73 0.53
C LYS A 63 -12.30 0.72 -0.55
N ILE A 64 -11.67 -0.40 -0.18
CA ILE A 64 -11.21 -1.40 -1.14
C ILE A 64 -12.23 -2.52 -1.19
N LYS A 65 -12.91 -2.66 -2.33
CA LYS A 65 -13.68 -3.86 -2.62
C LYS A 65 -12.72 -4.96 -3.09
N VAL A 66 -12.48 -5.93 -2.22
CA VAL A 66 -11.76 -7.16 -2.58
C VAL A 66 -12.82 -8.13 -3.09
N TYR A 67 -12.83 -8.39 -4.39
CA TYR A 67 -13.71 -9.36 -5.05
C TYR A 67 -12.92 -10.62 -5.37
#